data_AF-A0A940RBG2-F1
#
_entry.id   AF-A0A940RBG2-F1
#
_cell.length_a   1.000
_cell.length_b   1.000
_cell.length_c   1.000
_cell.angle_alpha   90.00
_cell.angle_beta   90.00
_cell.angle_gamma   90.00
#
_symmetry.space_group_name_H-M   'P 1'
#
loop_
_entity.id
_entity.type
_entity.pdbx_description
1 polymer ?
#
loop_
_entity_poly.entity_id
_entity_poly.type
_entity_poly.pdbx_seq_one_letter_code
_entity_poly.pdbx_strand_id
1 'polypeptide(L)'
;MNTYLENSIADYCNQFSQNGNALSVTWQLGDCGREYVRIVPFNRNGEKRIEIEEEITELIDSFLRSNAYSYNYISKGKVTYDSISRSFIGRERFLEADIFEGECNLEIKIPAGIYFNQIEVAVRGGYADPVVAFVRFLLRDGTPLTDEQIDKERKRLETYLSRAFKKMVPRKNLLDTNNLFRIKRGAFKRRKGFLISKIDSFEYEFKIVENRDVRIPIL
;
A
#
# COMPACT_ATOMS: atom_id res chain seq x y z
N MET A 1 -24.68 15.78 12.71
CA MET A 1 -25.38 16.59 11.70
C MET A 1 -26.72 17.04 12.28
N ASN A 2 -27.36 18.04 11.69
CA ASN A 2 -28.65 18.55 12.12
C ASN A 2 -29.76 17.67 11.54
N THR A 3 -30.67 17.14 12.37
CA THR A 3 -31.79 16.26 11.96
C THR A 3 -32.66 16.87 10.84
N TYR A 4 -32.65 18.20 10.71
CA TYR A 4 -33.36 18.92 9.64
C TYR A 4 -32.73 18.69 8.26
N LEU A 5 -31.39 18.71 8.19
CA LEU A 5 -30.63 18.52 6.95
C LEU A 5 -30.79 17.09 6.41
N GLU A 6 -30.68 16.14 7.32
CA GLU A 6 -30.86 14.71 7.13
C GLU A 6 -32.22 14.37 6.48
N ASN A 7 -33.31 14.93 7.01
CA ASN A 7 -34.64 14.78 6.43
C ASN A 7 -34.77 15.47 5.06
N SER A 8 -34.18 16.65 4.89
CA SER A 8 -34.20 17.39 3.62
C SER A 8 -33.51 16.61 2.50
N ILE A 9 -32.37 15.98 2.80
CA ILE A 9 -31.64 15.12 1.86
C ILE A 9 -32.50 13.89 1.50
N ALA A 10 -33.09 13.22 2.50
CA ALA A 10 -33.93 12.05 2.27
C ALA A 10 -35.16 12.38 1.41
N ASP A 11 -35.82 13.50 1.68
CA ASP A 11 -36.98 13.97 0.93
C ASP A 11 -36.61 14.29 -0.53
N TYR A 12 -35.50 14.99 -0.76
CA TYR A 12 -34.98 15.24 -2.11
C TYR A 12 -34.73 13.94 -2.87
N CYS A 13 -34.04 12.98 -2.25
CA CYS A 13 -33.71 11.70 -2.87
C CYS A 13 -34.96 10.86 -3.17
N ASN A 14 -35.95 10.87 -2.28
CA ASN A 14 -37.22 10.20 -2.47
C ASN A 14 -38.03 10.80 -3.62
N GLN A 15 -38.15 12.12 -3.68
CA GLN A 15 -38.83 12.82 -4.77
C GLN A 15 -38.14 12.55 -6.12
N PHE A 16 -36.80 12.58 -6.13
CA PHE A 16 -36.02 12.27 -7.32
C PHE A 16 -36.27 10.83 -7.80
N SER A 17 -36.35 9.87 -6.87
CA SER A 17 -36.58 8.45 -7.15
C SER A 17 -38.01 8.14 -7.59
N GLN A 18 -39.00 8.84 -7.05
CA GLN A 18 -40.41 8.70 -7.45
C GLN A 18 -40.65 9.03 -8.93
N ASN A 19 -39.80 9.87 -9.52
CA ASN A 19 -39.82 10.21 -10.94
C ASN A 19 -39.14 9.14 -11.83
N GLY A 20 -38.79 7.97 -11.27
CA GLY A 20 -38.12 6.88 -11.98
C GLY A 20 -36.63 7.11 -12.23
N ASN A 21 -36.05 8.17 -11.67
CA ASN A 21 -34.64 8.51 -11.84
C ASN A 21 -33.80 7.94 -10.70
N ALA A 22 -32.62 7.40 -11.03
CA ALA A 22 -31.66 6.95 -10.02
C ALA A 22 -30.67 8.07 -9.70
N LEU A 23 -30.60 8.48 -8.43
CA LEU A 23 -29.56 9.40 -7.97
C LEU A 23 -28.29 8.59 -7.67
N SER A 24 -27.25 8.77 -8.47
CA SER A 24 -25.95 8.13 -8.29
C SER A 24 -24.89 9.13 -7.91
N VAL A 25 -23.98 8.73 -7.03
CA VAL A 25 -22.79 9.51 -6.66
C VAL A 25 -21.55 8.68 -6.94
N THR A 26 -20.59 9.28 -7.60
CA THR A 26 -19.28 8.68 -7.90
C THR A 26 -18.17 9.51 -7.29
N TRP A 27 -17.10 8.86 -6.88
CA TRP A 27 -15.96 9.53 -6.28
C TRP A 27 -14.61 8.97 -6.72
N GLN A 28 -13.59 9.79 -6.51
CA GLN A 28 -12.19 9.44 -6.49
C GLN A 28 -11.54 10.26 -5.36
N LEU A 29 -11.00 9.60 -4.33
CA LEU A 29 -10.37 10.23 -3.17
C LEU A 29 -8.95 9.70 -2.99
N GLY A 30 -8.06 10.48 -2.37
CA GLY A 30 -6.69 10.12 -2.02
C GLY A 30 -5.68 10.13 -3.17
N ASP A 31 -6.12 10.45 -4.39
CA ASP A 31 -5.24 10.65 -5.55
C ASP A 31 -4.81 12.12 -5.64
N CYS A 32 -3.57 12.42 -5.25
CA CYS A 32 -2.98 13.76 -5.26
C CYS A 32 -3.18 14.45 -6.63
N GLY A 33 -4.17 15.34 -6.71
CA GLY A 33 -4.46 16.18 -7.88
C GLY A 33 -5.71 15.82 -8.68
N ARG A 34 -6.49 14.79 -8.31
CA ARG A 34 -7.75 14.40 -9.01
C ARG A 34 -8.87 13.97 -8.07
N GLU A 35 -8.93 14.54 -6.87
CA GLU A 35 -10.01 14.23 -5.94
C GLU A 35 -11.34 14.84 -6.39
N TYR A 36 -12.41 14.05 -6.32
CA TYR A 36 -13.76 14.54 -6.49
C TYR A 36 -14.78 13.62 -5.83
N VAL A 37 -15.90 14.22 -5.40
CA VAL A 37 -17.18 13.55 -5.16
C VAL A 37 -18.20 14.26 -6.03
N ARG A 38 -18.94 13.50 -6.85
CA ARG A 38 -19.84 14.08 -7.83
C ARG A 38 -21.12 13.26 -7.96
N ILE A 39 -22.24 13.96 -7.93
CA ILE A 39 -23.53 13.41 -8.35
C ILE A 39 -23.53 13.26 -9.88
N VAL A 40 -23.90 12.07 -10.34
CA VAL A 40 -24.18 11.77 -11.74
C VAL A 40 -25.69 11.76 -11.91
N PRO A 41 -26.32 12.90 -12.25
CA PRO A 41 -27.75 12.90 -12.53
C PRO A 41 -28.03 12.15 -13.83
N PHE A 42 -29.07 11.33 -13.83
CA PHE A 42 -29.67 10.82 -15.06
C PHE A 42 -30.36 12.02 -15.74
N ASN A 43 -29.86 12.45 -16.90
CA ASN A 43 -30.52 13.45 -17.76
C ASN A 43 -30.59 14.92 -17.27
N ARG A 44 -29.47 15.51 -16.82
CA ARG A 44 -29.35 16.98 -16.69
C ARG A 44 -28.47 17.57 -17.79
N ASN A 45 -29.10 18.09 -18.84
CA ASN A 45 -28.44 18.98 -19.79
C ASN A 45 -28.33 20.38 -19.16
N GLY A 46 -27.22 20.67 -18.50
CA GLY A 46 -26.80 22.06 -18.21
C GLY A 46 -27.45 22.77 -17.01
N GLU A 47 -28.12 22.07 -16.10
CA GLU A 47 -28.65 22.69 -14.88
C GLU A 47 -27.56 22.94 -13.81
N LYS A 48 -27.65 24.08 -13.11
CA LYS A 48 -26.79 24.41 -11.95
C LYS A 48 -27.01 23.39 -10.83
N ARG A 49 -25.94 23.07 -10.09
CA ARG A 49 -26.03 22.31 -8.84
C ARG A 49 -26.95 23.03 -7.87
N ILE A 50 -27.81 22.26 -7.21
CA ILE A 50 -28.69 22.73 -6.14
C ILE A 50 -27.92 22.55 -4.82
N GLU A 51 -28.09 23.47 -3.87
CA GLU A 51 -27.44 23.44 -2.54
C GLU A 51 -27.52 22.05 -1.87
N ILE A 52 -28.69 21.39 -1.92
CA ILE A 52 -28.91 20.04 -1.39
C ILE A 52 -28.00 18.96 -2.02
N GLU A 53 -27.55 19.14 -3.26
CA GLU A 53 -26.63 18.22 -3.92
C GLU A 53 -25.20 18.36 -3.42
N GLU A 54 -24.81 19.58 -3.03
CA GLU A 54 -23.51 19.84 -2.40
C GLU A 54 -23.49 19.18 -1.02
N GLU A 55 -24.57 19.31 -0.26
CA GLU A 55 -24.75 18.65 1.04
C GLU A 55 -24.71 17.11 0.92
N ILE A 56 -25.29 16.52 -0.12
CA ILE A 56 -25.17 15.08 -0.42
C ILE A 56 -23.71 14.70 -0.71
N THR A 57 -22.99 15.51 -1.50
CA THR A 57 -21.58 15.23 -1.78
C THR A 57 -20.71 15.34 -0.53
N GLU A 58 -20.98 16.30 0.35
CA GLU A 58 -20.28 16.47 1.62
C GLU A 58 -20.56 15.32 2.60
N LEU A 59 -21.82 14.87 2.70
CA LEU A 59 -22.21 13.69 3.48
C LEU A 59 -21.39 12.46 3.05
N ILE A 60 -21.31 12.23 1.73
CA ILE A 60 -20.59 11.09 1.18
C ILE A 60 -19.08 11.23 1.37
N ASP A 61 -18.51 12.42 1.11
CA ASP A 61 -17.08 12.69 1.35
C ASP A 61 -16.69 12.44 2.82
N SER A 62 -17.49 12.98 3.74
CA SER A 62 -17.29 12.83 5.18
C SER A 62 -17.34 11.35 5.61
N PHE A 63 -18.35 10.62 5.14
CA PHE A 63 -18.47 9.18 5.43
C PHE A 63 -17.26 8.40 4.92
N LEU A 64 -16.85 8.61 3.66
CA LEU A 64 -15.73 7.90 3.05
C LEU A 64 -14.40 8.20 3.76
N ARG A 65 -14.15 9.46 4.12
CA ARG A 65 -12.93 9.86 4.85
C ARG A 65 -12.89 9.33 6.28
N SER A 66 -14.03 9.27 6.97
CA SER A 66 -14.11 8.71 8.33
C SER A 66 -13.82 7.21 8.39
N ASN A 67 -14.01 6.50 7.27
CA ASN A 67 -13.75 5.07 7.14
C ASN A 67 -12.41 4.74 6.46
N ALA A 68 -11.56 5.73 6.20
CA ALA A 68 -10.20 5.51 5.72
C ALA A 68 -9.28 5.11 6.88
N TYR A 69 -8.54 4.00 6.72
CA TYR A 69 -7.65 3.46 7.76
C TYR A 69 -6.29 4.19 7.83
N SER A 70 -5.83 4.78 6.73
CA SER A 70 -4.58 5.54 6.67
C SER A 70 -4.72 6.81 5.83
N TYR A 71 -3.67 7.64 5.88
CA TYR A 71 -3.55 8.83 5.04
C TYR A 71 -3.13 8.52 3.59
N ASN A 72 -2.62 7.31 3.31
CA ASN A 72 -2.10 6.91 2.00
C ASN A 72 -3.02 5.89 1.32
N TYR A 73 -4.18 6.37 0.86
CA TYR A 73 -5.17 5.54 0.17
C TYR A 73 -5.60 6.16 -1.16
N ILE A 74 -6.22 5.35 -2.02
CA ILE A 74 -7.00 5.81 -3.17
C ILE A 74 -8.33 5.04 -3.13
N SER A 75 -9.44 5.75 -2.98
CA SER A 75 -10.78 5.15 -3.08
C SER A 75 -11.47 5.62 -4.36
N LYS A 76 -12.04 4.69 -5.13
CA LYS A 76 -12.90 5.01 -6.28
C LYS A 76 -14.16 4.18 -6.22
N GLY A 77 -15.33 4.81 -6.32
CA GLY A 77 -16.57 4.06 -6.19
C GLY A 77 -17.78 4.75 -6.78
N LYS A 78 -18.89 4.04 -6.67
CA LYS A 78 -20.22 4.50 -7.03
C LYS A 78 -21.23 3.97 -6.05
N VAL A 79 -22.12 4.84 -5.59
CA VAL A 79 -23.32 4.50 -4.84
C VAL A 79 -24.56 5.04 -5.54
N THR A 80 -25.68 4.37 -5.33
CA THR A 80 -27.00 4.80 -5.79
C THR A 80 -27.92 4.87 -4.59
N TYR A 81 -28.77 5.89 -4.53
CA TYR A 81 -29.77 5.99 -3.47
C TYR A 81 -30.80 4.84 -3.58
N ASP A 82 -31.04 4.17 -2.45
CA ASP A 82 -32.14 3.22 -2.25
C ASP A 82 -33.17 3.83 -1.29
N SER A 83 -34.40 4.02 -1.80
CA SER A 83 -35.50 4.62 -1.03
C SER A 83 -36.04 3.69 0.06
N ILE A 84 -35.94 2.38 -0.12
CA ILE A 84 -36.41 1.39 0.87
C ILE A 84 -35.52 1.45 2.10
N SER A 85 -34.20 1.36 1.91
CA SER A 85 -33.26 1.40 3.03
C SER A 85 -32.90 2.81 3.49
N ARG A 86 -33.35 3.86 2.78
CA ARG A 86 -32.95 5.26 2.96
C ARG A 86 -31.42 5.40 3.07
N SER A 87 -30.70 4.79 2.13
CA SER A 87 -29.23 4.78 2.14
C SER A 87 -28.69 4.85 0.72
N PHE A 88 -27.48 5.38 0.57
CA PHE A 88 -26.72 5.20 -0.67
C PHE A 88 -25.98 3.87 -0.62
N ILE A 89 -26.28 2.97 -1.56
CA ILE A 89 -25.72 1.62 -1.62
C ILE A 89 -24.93 1.46 -2.90
N GLY A 90 -23.76 0.83 -2.81
CA GLY A 90 -22.97 0.52 -3.99
C GLY A 90 -21.64 -0.13 -3.66
N ARG A 91 -20.63 0.15 -4.47
CA ARG A 91 -19.32 -0.48 -4.37
C ARG A 91 -18.21 0.52 -4.52
N GLU A 92 -17.12 0.24 -3.82
CA GLU A 92 -15.88 0.95 -3.99
C GLU A 92 -14.73 -0.01 -4.27
N ARG A 93 -13.74 0.50 -4.98
CA ARG A 93 -12.41 -0.06 -5.06
C ARG A 93 -11.50 0.78 -4.20
N PHE A 94 -11.11 0.22 -3.08
CA PHE A 94 -10.21 0.81 -2.11
C PHE A 94 -8.78 0.31 -2.36
N LEU A 95 -7.83 1.23 -2.39
CA LEU A 95 -6.42 0.95 -2.58
C LEU A 95 -5.67 1.58 -1.42
N GLU A 96 -4.82 0.83 -0.75
CA GLU A 96 -4.04 1.32 0.39
C GLU A 96 -2.61 0.81 0.28
N ALA A 97 -1.66 1.67 0.61
CA ALA A 97 -0.27 1.26 0.76
C ALA A 97 -0.02 0.97 2.23
N ASP A 98 0.50 -0.22 2.53
CA ASP A 98 0.86 -0.61 3.88
C ASP A 98 2.28 -1.18 3.93
N ILE A 99 2.95 -1.01 5.07
CA ILE A 99 4.28 -1.53 5.32
C ILE A 99 4.13 -2.87 6.04
N PHE A 100 4.62 -3.93 5.43
CA PHE A 100 4.58 -5.27 5.99
C PHE A 100 5.98 -5.76 6.36
N GLU A 101 6.11 -6.38 7.52
CA GLU A 101 7.33 -7.08 7.92
C GLU A 101 7.22 -8.57 7.56
N GLY A 102 7.99 -9.02 6.57
CA GLY A 102 8.01 -10.42 6.13
C GLY A 102 9.06 -11.24 6.85
N GLU A 103 8.65 -12.31 7.52
CA GLU A 103 9.57 -13.33 8.03
C GLU A 103 10.28 -14.06 6.88
N CYS A 104 11.61 -14.18 6.96
CA CYS A 104 12.43 -14.72 5.88
C CYS A 104 13.44 -15.78 6.34
N ASN A 105 13.96 -15.69 7.57
CA ASN A 105 14.89 -16.68 8.15
C ASN A 105 16.06 -17.07 7.20
N LEU A 106 16.68 -16.08 6.54
CA LEU A 106 17.74 -16.29 5.55
C LEU A 106 19.12 -16.46 6.19
N GLU A 107 19.83 -17.53 5.82
CA GLU A 107 21.20 -17.78 6.33
C GLU A 107 22.27 -17.15 5.42
N ILE A 108 23.08 -16.26 5.97
CA ILE A 108 24.29 -15.76 5.32
C ILE A 108 25.46 -16.65 5.74
N LYS A 109 26.06 -17.32 4.76
CA LYS A 109 27.20 -18.25 4.94
C LYS A 109 28.43 -17.72 4.24
N ILE A 110 29.54 -17.63 4.95
CA ILE A 110 30.79 -17.03 4.43
C ILE A 110 31.96 -17.92 4.81
N PRO A 111 32.88 -18.22 3.89
CA PRO A 111 34.09 -18.98 4.23
C PRO A 111 34.85 -18.34 5.40
N ALA A 112 35.23 -19.13 6.41
CA ALA A 112 35.87 -18.60 7.61
C ALA A 112 37.25 -17.97 7.37
N GLY A 113 37.89 -18.31 6.25
CA GLY A 113 39.15 -17.73 5.80
C GLY A 113 39.04 -16.28 5.33
N ILE A 114 37.83 -15.79 5.02
CA ILE A 114 37.64 -14.40 4.61
C ILE A 114 37.56 -13.52 5.85
N TYR A 115 38.48 -12.58 5.94
CA TYR A 115 38.49 -11.57 6.98
C TYR A 115 37.64 -10.36 6.58
N PHE A 116 36.82 -9.88 7.50
CA PHE A 116 35.98 -8.69 7.36
C PHE A 116 35.54 -8.23 8.75
N ASN A 117 35.20 -6.96 8.94
CA ASN A 117 34.67 -6.45 10.21
C ASN A 117 33.14 -6.41 10.22
N GLN A 118 32.53 -6.03 9.10
CA GLN A 118 31.09 -5.92 8.94
C GLN A 118 30.70 -6.30 7.52
N ILE A 119 29.47 -6.76 7.36
CA ILE A 119 28.81 -6.91 6.07
C ILE A 119 27.57 -6.07 6.06
N GLU A 120 27.37 -5.37 4.95
CA GLU A 120 26.13 -4.69 4.65
C GLU A 120 25.40 -5.45 3.55
N VAL A 121 24.12 -5.74 3.78
CA VAL A 121 23.21 -6.28 2.78
C VAL A 121 22.12 -5.25 2.55
N ALA A 122 22.09 -4.64 1.37
CA ALA A 122 21.03 -3.72 0.98
C ALA A 122 20.06 -4.46 0.04
N VAL A 123 18.76 -4.42 0.34
CA VAL A 123 17.71 -5.04 -0.50
C VAL A 123 16.86 -3.92 -1.08
N ARG A 124 16.78 -3.89 -2.41
CA ARG A 124 16.04 -2.88 -3.17
C ARG A 124 15.13 -3.52 -4.20
N GLY A 125 13.97 -2.93 -4.44
CA GLY A 125 13.04 -3.37 -5.47
C GLY A 125 11.75 -2.58 -5.38
N GLY A 126 10.92 -2.63 -6.41
CA GLY A 126 9.67 -1.89 -6.41
C GLY A 126 8.73 -2.35 -7.51
N TYR A 127 7.74 -1.51 -7.83
CA TYR A 127 6.72 -1.85 -8.83
C TYR A 127 7.29 -2.20 -10.21
N ALA A 128 8.28 -1.42 -10.68
CA ALA A 128 8.93 -1.63 -11.97
C ALA A 128 10.28 -2.37 -11.86
N ASP A 129 10.88 -2.37 -10.67
CA ASP A 129 12.24 -2.85 -10.45
C ASP A 129 12.25 -4.21 -9.76
N PRO A 130 13.01 -5.19 -10.27
CA PRO A 130 13.12 -6.47 -9.60
C PRO A 130 13.74 -6.31 -8.21
N VAL A 131 13.29 -7.13 -7.26
CA VAL A 131 13.95 -7.23 -5.95
C VAL A 131 15.36 -7.80 -6.11
N VAL A 132 16.36 -7.02 -5.72
CA VAL A 132 17.79 -7.31 -5.81
C VAL A 132 18.45 -7.00 -4.47
N ALA A 133 19.41 -7.85 -4.09
CA ALA A 133 20.26 -7.66 -2.93
C ALA A 133 21.68 -7.27 -3.37
N PHE A 134 22.24 -6.26 -2.71
CA PHE A 134 23.62 -5.81 -2.85
C PHE A 134 24.39 -6.12 -1.58
N VAL A 135 25.63 -6.60 -1.70
CA VAL A 135 26.44 -6.99 -0.55
C VAL A 135 27.74 -6.18 -0.54
N ARG A 136 28.11 -5.65 0.62
CA ARG A 136 29.41 -5.00 0.84
C ARG A 136 30.12 -5.61 2.04
N PHE A 137 31.40 -5.92 1.86
CA PHE A 137 32.29 -6.30 2.94
C PHE A 137 33.07 -5.06 3.37
N LEU A 138 33.07 -4.76 4.67
CA LEU A 138 33.71 -3.57 5.23
C LEU A 138 34.79 -3.95 6.25
N LEU A 139 35.86 -3.16 6.26
CA LEU A 139 36.88 -3.14 7.30
C LEU A 139 36.44 -2.28 8.50
N ARG A 140 37.27 -2.27 9.57
CA ARG A 140 36.96 -1.60 10.85
C ARG A 140 36.77 -0.08 10.71
N ASP A 141 37.45 0.52 9.74
CA ASP A 141 37.38 1.94 9.38
C ASP A 141 36.22 2.27 8.42
N GLY A 142 35.43 1.27 8.00
CA GLY A 142 34.36 1.43 7.03
C GLY A 142 34.82 1.37 5.57
N THR A 143 36.10 1.14 5.31
CA THR A 143 36.64 1.01 3.95
C THR A 143 36.12 -0.29 3.32
N PRO A 144 35.60 -0.24 2.07
CA PRO A 144 35.22 -1.43 1.33
C PRO A 144 36.43 -2.34 1.12
N LEU A 145 36.24 -3.63 1.36
CA LEU A 145 37.31 -4.59 1.15
C LEU A 145 37.36 -5.02 -0.33
N THR A 146 38.52 -4.83 -0.95
CA THR A 146 38.76 -5.17 -2.36
C THR A 146 39.72 -6.34 -2.46
N ASP A 147 39.21 -7.50 -2.87
CA ASP A 147 39.97 -8.73 -3.13
C ASP A 147 39.18 -9.56 -4.16
N GLU A 148 39.84 -10.27 -5.06
CA GLU A 148 39.17 -11.11 -6.07
C GLU A 148 38.31 -12.22 -5.44
N GLN A 149 38.80 -12.85 -4.36
CA GLN A 149 38.05 -13.85 -3.61
C GLN A 149 36.81 -13.24 -2.96
N ILE A 150 36.89 -11.98 -2.53
CA ILE A 150 35.78 -11.26 -1.92
C ILE A 150 34.75 -10.86 -2.96
N ASP A 151 35.17 -10.41 -4.14
CA ASP A 151 34.23 -10.10 -5.21
C ASP A 151 33.46 -11.36 -5.67
N LYS A 152 34.15 -12.51 -5.74
CA LYS A 152 33.51 -13.80 -6.00
C LYS A 152 32.46 -14.16 -4.94
N GLU A 153 32.80 -14.04 -3.67
CA GLU A 153 31.87 -14.33 -2.58
C GLU A 153 30.72 -13.32 -2.48
N ARG A 154 31.00 -12.03 -2.75
CA ARG A 154 29.99 -10.97 -2.85
C ARG A 154 28.96 -11.32 -3.92
N LYS A 155 29.39 -11.60 -5.16
CA LYS A 155 28.49 -11.99 -6.26
C LYS A 155 27.68 -13.24 -5.95
N ARG A 156 28.30 -14.24 -5.30
CA ARG A 156 27.60 -15.46 -4.84
C ARG A 156 26.48 -15.12 -3.86
N LEU A 157 26.77 -14.30 -2.84
CA LEU A 157 25.78 -13.89 -1.85
C LEU A 157 24.67 -13.01 -2.46
N GLU A 158 25.02 -12.04 -3.30
CA GLU A 158 24.04 -11.19 -4.01
C GLU A 158 23.07 -12.02 -4.84
N THR A 159 23.59 -13.00 -5.60
CA THR A 159 22.75 -13.90 -6.40
C THR A 159 21.83 -14.75 -5.52
N TYR A 160 22.37 -15.32 -4.45
CA TYR A 160 21.60 -16.14 -3.51
C TYR A 160 20.50 -15.32 -2.81
N LEU A 161 20.86 -14.18 -2.23
CA LEU A 161 19.96 -13.31 -1.49
C LEU A 161 18.89 -12.70 -2.40
N SER A 162 19.26 -12.18 -3.57
CA SER A 162 18.30 -11.64 -4.54
C SER A 162 17.25 -12.69 -4.93
N ARG A 163 17.69 -13.93 -5.18
CA ARG A 163 16.76 -15.02 -5.51
C ARG A 163 15.85 -15.38 -4.33
N ALA A 164 16.37 -15.32 -3.10
CA ALA A 164 15.61 -15.63 -1.90
C ALA A 164 14.57 -14.55 -1.57
N PHE A 165 14.98 -13.28 -1.50
CA PHE A 165 14.05 -12.15 -1.28
C PHE A 165 12.98 -12.06 -2.37
N LYS A 166 13.34 -12.29 -3.65
CA LYS A 166 12.38 -12.30 -4.75
C LYS A 166 11.28 -13.37 -4.62
N LYS A 167 11.53 -14.46 -3.88
CA LYS A 167 10.52 -15.49 -3.59
C LYS A 167 9.63 -15.13 -2.40
N MET A 168 10.13 -14.30 -1.50
CA MET A 168 9.44 -13.90 -0.27
C MET A 168 8.53 -12.71 -0.50
N VAL A 169 8.89 -11.82 -1.43
CA VAL A 169 8.04 -10.67 -1.77
C VAL A 169 6.93 -11.10 -2.74
N PRO A 170 5.65 -10.91 -2.39
CA PRO A 170 4.56 -11.09 -3.34
C PRO A 170 4.73 -10.12 -4.52
N ARG A 171 4.96 -10.63 -5.73
CA ARG A 171 5.24 -9.77 -6.90
C ARG A 171 4.07 -8.88 -7.31
N LYS A 172 2.85 -9.38 -7.17
CA LYS A 172 1.65 -8.61 -7.53
C LYS A 172 1.43 -7.60 -6.42
N ASN A 173 1.68 -6.32 -6.67
CA ASN A 173 1.43 -5.18 -5.77
C ASN A 173 2.59 -4.74 -4.84
N LEU A 174 3.83 -5.21 -5.02
CA LEU A 174 4.98 -4.56 -4.37
C LEU A 174 5.08 -3.10 -4.85
N LEU A 175 5.18 -2.16 -3.90
CA LEU A 175 5.43 -0.75 -4.17
C LEU A 175 6.92 -0.45 -4.07
N ASP A 176 7.50 -0.75 -2.90
CA ASP A 176 8.92 -0.54 -2.61
C ASP A 176 9.43 -1.55 -1.58
N THR A 177 10.73 -1.79 -1.58
CA THR A 177 11.47 -2.40 -0.47
C THR A 177 12.83 -1.74 -0.42
N ASN A 178 13.21 -1.18 0.73
CA ASN A 178 14.52 -0.56 0.91
C ASN A 178 15.09 -0.90 2.28
N ASN A 179 15.68 -2.09 2.40
CA ASN A 179 16.24 -2.59 3.65
C ASN A 179 17.76 -2.50 3.66
N LEU A 180 18.35 -2.28 4.83
CA LEU A 180 19.79 -2.32 5.03
C LEU A 180 20.14 -3.10 6.30
N PHE A 181 20.70 -4.29 6.12
CA PHE A 181 21.19 -5.14 7.21
C PHE A 181 22.67 -4.91 7.42
N ARG A 182 23.06 -4.53 8.64
CA ARG A 182 24.47 -4.37 9.03
C ARG A 182 24.86 -5.44 10.04
N ILE A 183 25.66 -6.41 9.61
CA ILE A 183 26.02 -7.57 10.41
C ILE A 183 27.50 -7.53 10.72
N LYS A 184 27.84 -7.25 11.98
CA LYS A 184 29.22 -7.29 12.47
C LYS A 184 29.73 -8.72 12.48
N ARG A 185 31.04 -8.94 12.22
CA ARG A 185 31.67 -10.27 12.25
C ARG A 185 31.39 -11.03 13.54
N GLY A 186 31.38 -10.32 14.68
CA GLY A 186 31.11 -10.92 16.00
C GLY A 186 29.72 -11.54 16.15
N ALA A 187 28.74 -11.20 15.30
CA ALA A 187 27.42 -11.82 15.28
C ALA A 187 27.42 -13.19 14.57
N PHE A 188 28.45 -13.51 13.78
CA PHE A 188 28.53 -14.77 13.06
C PHE A 188 29.02 -15.90 13.96
N LYS A 189 28.38 -17.07 13.83
CA LYS A 189 28.80 -18.30 14.51
C LYS A 189 29.61 -19.17 13.55
N ARG A 190 30.77 -19.65 13.99
CA ARG A 190 31.62 -20.54 13.19
C ARG A 190 31.07 -21.97 13.19
N ARG A 191 30.81 -22.55 12.01
CA ARG A 191 30.33 -23.93 11.82
C ARG A 191 30.86 -24.52 10.52
N LYS A 192 31.45 -25.72 10.58
CA LYS A 192 31.92 -26.49 9.40
C LYS A 192 32.73 -25.67 8.37
N GLY A 193 33.66 -24.83 8.84
CA GLY A 193 34.49 -23.99 7.95
C GLY A 193 33.84 -22.68 7.48
N PHE A 194 32.61 -22.39 7.89
CA PHE A 194 31.89 -21.15 7.57
C PHE A 194 31.62 -20.30 8.80
N LEU A 195 31.44 -19.01 8.57
CA LEU A 195 30.80 -18.04 9.44
C LEU A 195 29.34 -17.92 9.01
N ILE A 196 28.41 -18.10 9.95
CA ILE A 196 26.98 -18.13 9.67
C ILE A 196 26.25 -17.08 10.50
N SER A 197 25.43 -16.25 9.86
CA SER A 197 24.47 -15.34 10.48
C SER A 197 23.10 -15.49 9.83
N LYS A 198 22.07 -14.90 10.42
CA LYS A 198 20.70 -14.90 9.90
C LYS A 198 20.19 -13.47 9.66
N ILE A 199 19.29 -13.35 8.69
CA ILE A 199 18.34 -12.24 8.54
C ILE A 199 16.97 -12.85 8.82
N ASP A 200 16.29 -12.40 9.86
CA ASP A 200 15.06 -13.04 10.33
C ASP A 200 13.83 -12.44 9.64
N SER A 201 13.82 -11.12 9.43
CA SER A 201 12.74 -10.38 8.76
C SER A 201 13.27 -9.27 7.85
N PHE A 202 12.39 -8.77 6.97
CA PHE A 202 12.62 -7.55 6.20
C PHE A 202 11.29 -6.85 5.91
N GLU A 203 11.33 -5.53 5.82
CA GLU A 203 10.14 -4.71 5.55
C GLU A 203 9.92 -4.55 4.04
N TYR A 204 8.66 -4.54 3.60
CA TYR A 204 8.33 -4.17 2.23
C TYR A 204 6.98 -3.46 2.18
N GLU A 205 6.85 -2.50 1.29
CA GLU A 205 5.62 -1.76 1.07
C GLU A 205 4.80 -2.43 -0.03
N PHE A 206 3.51 -2.64 0.23
CA PHE A 206 2.64 -3.35 -0.68
C PHE A 206 1.30 -2.64 -0.83
N LYS A 207 0.73 -2.74 -2.03
CA LYS A 207 -0.58 -2.18 -2.34
C LYS A 207 -1.67 -3.21 -2.10
N ILE A 208 -2.49 -2.94 -1.09
CA ILE A 208 -3.73 -3.67 -0.84
C ILE A 208 -4.78 -3.15 -1.81
N VAL A 209 -5.52 -4.07 -2.44
CA VAL A 209 -6.62 -3.76 -3.35
C VAL A 209 -7.85 -4.49 -2.89
N GLU A 210 -8.85 -3.76 -2.44
CA GLU A 210 -10.10 -4.32 -1.94
C GLU A 210 -11.28 -3.75 -2.74
N ASN A 211 -12.24 -4.61 -3.04
CA ASN A 211 -13.56 -4.15 -3.49
C ASN A 211 -14.51 -4.31 -2.31
N ARG A 212 -15.07 -3.20 -1.82
CA ARG A 212 -15.95 -3.18 -0.66
C ARG A 212 -17.36 -2.82 -1.11
N ASP A 213 -18.36 -3.49 -0.54
CA ASP A 213 -19.73 -3.01 -0.62
C ASP A 213 -19.86 -1.84 0.36
N VAL A 214 -20.45 -0.73 -0.09
CA VAL A 214 -20.58 0.51 0.67
C VAL A 214 -22.05 0.80 0.91
N ARG A 215 -22.39 1.10 2.16
CA ARG A 215 -23.71 1.59 2.56
C ARG A 215 -23.55 2.86 3.38
N ILE A 216 -24.01 3.97 2.84
CA ILE A 216 -23.95 5.29 3.47
C ILE A 216 -25.38 5.63 3.93
N PRO A 217 -25.70 5.50 5.22
CA PRO A 217 -27.02 5.85 5.72
C PRO A 217 -27.22 7.36 5.65
N ILE A 218 -28.44 7.77 5.29
CA ILE A 218 -28.94 9.12 5.54
C ILE A 218 -29.62 8.98 6.90
N LEU A 219 -28.83 9.14 7.98
CA LEU A 219 -29.39 9.24 9.33
C LEU A 219 -30.33 10.43 9.40
#